data_AF-A0A8C9MR95-F1
#
_entry.id   AF-A0A8C9MR95-F1
#
_cell.length_a   1.000
_cell.length_b   1.000
_cell.length_c   1.000
_cell.angle_alpha   90.00
_cell.angle_beta   90.00
_cell.angle_gamma   90.00
#
_symmetry.space_group_name_H-M   'P 1'
#
loop_
_entity.id
_entity.type
_entity.pdbx_description
1 polymer ?
#
loop_
_entity_poly.entity_id
_entity_poly.type
_entity_poly.pdbx_seq_one_letter_code
_entity_poly.pdbx_strand_id
1 'polypeptide(L)' 'MLRHRCCHRPTKIYDDGAKPSHKTEYLENYPGYGNICPPESCKPKPELQEDKARMDGTTTFK' A
#
# COMPACT_ATOMS: atom_id res chain seq x y z
N MET A 1 -40.03 -27.28 -15.36
CA MET A 1 -40.67 -26.33 -14.42
C MET A 1 -40.94 -25.03 -15.17
N LEU A 2 -42.20 -24.73 -15.47
CA LEU A 2 -42.57 -23.53 -16.22
C LEU A 2 -42.59 -22.33 -15.24
N ARG A 3 -41.60 -21.45 -15.32
CA ARG A 3 -41.64 -20.18 -14.58
C ARG A 3 -42.78 -19.34 -15.16
N HIS A 4 -43.77 -19.04 -14.33
CA HIS A 4 -44.81 -18.08 -14.68
C HIS A 4 -44.15 -16.74 -15.04
N ARG A 5 -44.29 -16.33 -16.30
CA ARG A 5 -43.91 -14.99 -16.74
C ARG A 5 -45.05 -14.05 -16.38
N CYS A 6 -44.94 -13.47 -15.20
CA CYS A 6 -45.77 -12.36 -14.77
C CYS A 6 -45.53 -11.17 -15.71
N CYS A 7 -46.58 -10.56 -16.26
CA CYS A 7 -46.47 -9.41 -17.17
C CYS A 7 -46.10 -8.10 -16.45
N HIS A 8 -46.02 -8.14 -15.12
CA HIS A 8 -45.66 -6.98 -14.32
C HIS A 8 -44.16 -6.72 -14.41
N ARG A 9 -43.80 -5.45 -14.60
CA ARG A 9 -42.41 -5.01 -14.48
C ARG A 9 -41.95 -5.25 -13.03
N PRO A 10 -40.77 -5.85 -12.82
CA PRO A 10 -40.21 -5.98 -11.48
C PRO A 10 -40.11 -4.61 -10.81
N THR A 11 -40.73 -4.44 -9.65
CA THR A 11 -40.72 -3.19 -8.88
C THR A 11 -39.48 -3.06 -8.00
N LYS A 12 -38.35 -3.65 -8.43
CA LYS A 12 -37.10 -3.55 -7.67
C LYS A 12 -36.66 -2.09 -7.68
N ILE A 13 -36.69 -1.49 -6.50
CA ILE A 13 -36.28 -0.11 -6.24
C ILE A 13 -34.77 0.11 -6.41
N TYR A 14 -33.99 -0.97 -6.36
CA TYR A 14 -32.57 -0.97 -6.65
C TYR A 14 -32.37 -1.81 -7.91
N ASP A 15 -31.98 -1.15 -9.01
CA ASP A 15 -31.52 -1.80 -10.22
C ASP A 15 -30.01 -2.01 -10.08
N ASP A 16 -29.56 -3.26 -10.10
CA ASP A 16 -28.15 -3.64 -9.90
C ASP A 16 -27.28 -3.32 -11.14
N GLY A 17 -27.88 -2.72 -12.19
CA GLY A 17 -27.22 -2.43 -13.47
C GLY A 17 -26.45 -1.10 -13.53
N ALA A 18 -26.62 -0.22 -12.53
CA ALA A 18 -25.84 1.02 -12.47
C ALA A 18 -24.43 0.71 -11.96
N LYS A 19 -23.42 0.85 -12.82
CA LYS A 19 -22.03 0.88 -12.36
C LYS A 19 -21.91 1.98 -11.30
N PRO A 20 -21.51 1.67 -10.05
CA PRO A 20 -21.31 2.71 -9.06
C PRO A 20 -20.28 3.70 -9.59
N SER A 21 -20.69 4.96 -9.75
CA SER A 21 -19.80 6.05 -10.11
C SER A 21 -19.00 6.40 -8.85
N HIS A 22 -17.86 5.73 -8.68
CA HIS A 22 -16.91 5.97 -7.58
C HIS A 22 -16.12 7.26 -7.81
N LYS A 23 -16.79 8.38 -8.08
CA LYS A 23 -16.17 9.71 -8.09
C LYS A 23 -16.68 10.44 -6.87
N THR A 24 -15.83 10.55 -5.87
CA THR A 24 -16.08 11.34 -4.68
C THR A 24 -15.01 12.42 -4.61
N GLU A 25 -15.32 13.53 -3.96
CA GLU A 25 -14.36 14.60 -3.67
C GLU A 25 -13.05 14.05 -3.09
N TYR A 26 -13.14 13.03 -2.23
CA TYR A 26 -11.99 12.37 -1.65
C TYR A 26 -11.06 11.74 -2.70
N LEU A 27 -11.61 11.01 -3.67
CA LEU A 27 -10.81 10.37 -4.72
C LEU A 27 -10.24 11.38 -5.72
N GLU A 28 -10.91 12.52 -5.90
CA GLU A 28 -10.44 13.62 -6.74
C GLU A 28 -9.30 14.40 -6.07
N ASN A 29 -9.41 14.64 -4.76
CA ASN A 29 -8.42 15.38 -3.98
C ASN A 29 -7.22 14.50 -3.56
N TYR A 30 -7.43 13.20 -3.38
CA TYR A 30 -6.42 12.25 -2.92
C TYR A 30 -6.32 11.07 -3.90
N PRO A 31 -5.65 11.25 -5.05
CA PRO A 31 -5.34 10.12 -5.91
C PRO A 31 -4.49 9.11 -5.14
N GLY A 32 -4.68 7.83 -5.43
CA GLY A 32 -3.90 6.77 -4.81
C GLY A 32 -2.40 7.05 -4.99
N TYR A 33 -1.65 7.04 -3.89
CA TYR A 33 -0.19 7.12 -3.96
C TYR A 33 0.30 5.94 -4.81
N GLY A 34 0.83 6.24 -5.99
CA GLY A 34 1.37 5.24 -6.91
C GLY A 34 2.66 4.62 -6.36
N ASN A 35 3.42 3.98 -7.25
CA ASN A 35 4.76 3.50 -6.92
C ASN A 35 5.74 4.67 -6.81
N ILE A 36 5.67 5.39 -5.70
CA ILE A 36 6.62 6.46 -5.38
C ILE A 36 7.81 5.79 -4.71
N CYS A 37 8.99 6.00 -5.27
CA CYS A 37 10.22 5.52 -4.66
C CYS A 37 10.38 6.17 -3.28
N PRO A 38 10.69 5.38 -2.23
CA PRO A 38 11.00 5.96 -0.93
C PRO A 38 12.19 6.93 -1.08
N PRO A 39 12.24 8.00 -0.27
CA PRO A 39 13.36 8.93 -0.28
C PRO A 39 14.67 8.21 0.06
N GLU A 40 15.78 8.76 -0.42
CA GLU A 40 17.10 8.21 -0.11
C GLU A 40 17.34 8.19 1.40
N SER A 41 17.92 7.09 1.87
CA SER A 41 18.24 6.92 3.28
C SER A 41 19.34 7.91 3.69
N CYS A 42 19.09 8.69 4.74
CA CYS A 42 20.11 9.53 5.38
C CYS A 42 21.19 8.72 6.12
N LYS A 43 21.07 7.38 6.16
CA LYS A 43 22.11 6.53 6.76
C LYS A 43 23.43 6.76 6.03
N PRO A 44 24.54 6.91 6.76
CA PRO A 44 25.85 6.98 6.15
C PRO A 44 26.07 5.69 5.34
N LYS A 45 26.50 5.86 4.09
CA LYS A 45 26.97 4.73 3.28
C LYS A 45 28.23 4.19 3.98
N PRO A 46 28.40 2.87 4.11
CA PRO A 46 29.62 2.31 4.67
C PRO A 46 30.77 2.55 3.68
N GLU A 47 31.37 3.74 3.71
CA GLU A 47 32.51 4.13 2.88
C GLU A 47 33.86 3.90 3.55
N LEU A 48 33.89 3.34 4.76
CA LEU A 48 35.14 3.07 5.44
C LEU A 48 35.27 1.58 5.72
N GLN A 49 36.30 1.01 5.11
CA GLN A 49 36.97 -0.19 5.59
C GLN A 49 37.06 -0.04 7.11
N GLU A 50 36.41 -0.92 7.86
CA GLU A 50 36.64 -1.02 9.29
C GLU A 50 38.14 -1.23 9.43
N ASP A 51 38.88 -0.19 9.82
CA ASP A 51 40.23 -0.37 10.29
C ASP A 51 40.06 -1.16 11.58
N LYS A 52 40.11 -2.50 11.43
CA LYS A 52 40.12 -3.46 12.52
C LYS A 52 41.49 -3.35 13.18
N ALA A 53 41.84 -2.15 13.62
CA ALA A 53 43.00 -1.90 14.44
C ALA A 53 42.85 -2.84 15.64
N ARG A 54 43.73 -3.84 15.66
CA ARG A 54 43.70 -4.89 16.69
C ARG A 54 43.97 -4.21 18.02
N MET A 55 42.95 -4.10 18.86
CA MET A 55 43.12 -3.56 20.20
C MET A 55 43.97 -4.55 21.01
N ASP A 56 45.22 -4.18 21.31
CA ASP A 56 46.07 -5.00 22.15
C ASP A 56 45.49 -5.02 23.57
N GLY A 57 44.95 -6.17 23.97
CA GLY A 57 44.33 -6.37 25.28
C GLY A 57 45.38 -6.38 26.38
N THR A 58 45.59 -5.25 27.05
CA THR A 58 46.31 -5.20 28.33
C THR A 58 45.42 -5.80 29.42
N THR A 59 45.36 -7.14 29.49
CA THR A 59 44.69 -7.84 30.59
C THR A 59 45.49 -7.65 31.88
N THR A 60 44.83 -7.16 32.93
CA THR A 60 45.45 -6.90 34.24
C THR A 60 45.28 -8.05 35.22
N PHE A 61 44.71 -9.18 34.81
CA PHE A 61 44.60 -10.38 35.64
C PHE A 61 45.84 -11.26 35.46
N LYS A 62 46.48 -11.60 36.59
CA LYS A 62 47.48 -12.67 36.73
C LYS A 62 46.80 -13.96 37.15
#